data_AF-A0A2H6NF01-F1
#
_entry.id   AF-A0A2H6NF01-F1
#
_cell.length_a   1.000
_cell.length_b   1.000
_cell.length_c   1.000
_cell.angle_alpha   90.00
_cell.angle_beta   90.00
_cell.angle_gamma   90.00
#
_symmetry.space_group_name_H-M   'P 1'
#
loop_
_entity.id
_entity.type
_entity.pdbx_description
1 polymer ?
#
loop_
_entity_poly.entity_id
_entity_poly.type
_entity_poly.pdbx_seq_one_letter_code
_entity_poly.pdbx_strand_id
1 'polypeptide(L)'
;FLCKPDPIMYLMIPYYAGANLGTLQMTAPLIVQETLKVMKGVACGLCVLHKADIIHGSLHKNNVFALNREQGIVGDFDFTKSESERFLSAYIDGFDLISPELRKGQPPSPVSDMYAFGCLLYWLLTGKQEIKTNEDGKPQIDGLAMDDKVKSLLSQLLCYDNKMTAERVLNADCFLSSDLISVPLESEGTE
;
A
#
# COMPACT_ATOMS: atom_id res chain seq x y z
N PHE A 1 34.04 35.45 -2.36
CA PHE A 1 33.49 34.46 -1.41
C PHE A 1 33.06 33.24 -2.21
N LEU A 2 33.80 32.14 -2.11
CA LEU A 2 33.43 30.86 -2.73
C LEU A 2 32.28 30.27 -1.92
N CYS A 3 31.09 30.16 -2.51
CA CYS A 3 30.03 29.33 -1.97
C CYS A 3 30.55 27.89 -1.89
N LYS A 4 30.69 27.34 -0.68
CA LYS A 4 30.76 25.88 -0.55
C LYS A 4 29.46 25.32 -1.12
N PRO A 5 29.50 24.34 -2.03
CA PRO A 5 28.27 23.65 -2.43
C PRO A 5 27.62 23.06 -1.18
N ASP A 6 26.28 23.12 -1.12
CA ASP A 6 25.52 22.50 -0.04
C ASP A 6 25.96 21.03 0.11
N PRO A 7 26.09 20.53 1.35
CA PRO A 7 26.50 19.15 1.57
C PRO A 7 25.51 18.20 0.91
N ILE A 8 25.97 17.45 -0.09
CA ILE A 8 25.18 16.43 -0.77
C ILE A 8 25.17 15.19 0.12
N MET A 9 23.98 14.77 0.56
CA MET A 9 23.79 13.46 1.20
C MET A 9 23.55 12.39 0.15
N TYR A 10 24.21 11.24 0.31
CA TYR A 10 23.96 10.05 -0.47
C TYR A 10 23.32 8.99 0.43
N LEU A 11 22.16 8.48 0.03
CA LEU A 11 21.48 7.37 0.69
C LEU A 11 21.54 6.15 -0.23
N MET A 12 22.13 5.05 0.26
CA MET A 12 22.15 3.78 -0.46
C MET A 12 21.00 2.91 0.03
N ILE A 13 20.08 2.57 -0.87
CA ILE A 13 18.94 1.70 -0.59
C ILE A 13 18.90 0.54 -1.58
N PRO A 14 18.29 -0.60 -1.22
CA PRO A 14 18.05 -1.69 -2.15
C PRO A 14 17.28 -1.20 -3.39
N TYR A 15 17.70 -1.66 -4.57
CA TYR A 15 17.01 -1.40 -5.83
C TYR A 15 16.18 -2.61 -6.25
N TYR A 16 14.88 -2.42 -6.42
CA TYR A 16 13.94 -3.46 -6.84
C TYR A 16 13.41 -3.17 -8.24
N ALA A 17 14.18 -3.60 -9.24
CA ALA A 17 13.90 -3.34 -10.65
C ALA A 17 12.50 -3.83 -11.06
N GLY A 18 11.64 -2.91 -11.52
CA GLY A 18 10.29 -3.24 -12.01
C GLY A 18 9.31 -3.78 -10.98
N ALA A 19 9.69 -3.83 -9.69
CA ALA A 19 8.88 -4.46 -8.65
C ALA A 19 7.86 -3.53 -7.98
N ASN A 20 7.86 -2.23 -8.31
CA ASN A 20 6.86 -1.32 -7.75
C ASN A 20 5.47 -1.64 -8.31
N LEU A 21 4.43 -1.45 -7.48
CA LEU A 21 3.07 -1.82 -7.86
C LEU A 21 2.58 -1.10 -9.12
N GLY A 22 2.97 0.16 -9.32
CA GLY A 22 2.62 0.93 -10.52
C GLY A 22 3.07 0.24 -11.81
N THR A 23 4.33 -0.22 -11.83
CA THR A 23 4.91 -0.94 -12.98
C THR A 23 4.28 -2.32 -13.16
N LEU A 24 4.05 -3.05 -12.05
CA LEU A 24 3.45 -4.37 -12.08
C LEU A 24 2.01 -4.32 -12.61
N GLN A 25 1.20 -3.36 -12.18
CA GLN A 25 -0.19 -3.25 -12.65
C GLN A 25 -0.29 -3.01 -14.16
N MET A 26 0.69 -2.32 -14.75
CA MET A 26 0.73 -2.10 -16.19
C MET A 26 1.20 -3.33 -16.98
N THR A 27 2.23 -4.01 -16.46
CA THR A 27 2.97 -5.05 -17.21
C THR A 27 2.43 -6.45 -16.95
N ALA A 28 2.23 -6.81 -15.68
CA ALA A 28 1.79 -8.11 -15.23
C ALA A 28 1.02 -7.98 -13.90
N PRO A 29 -0.27 -7.60 -13.93
CA PRO A 29 -1.09 -7.40 -12.74
C PRO A 29 -1.03 -8.59 -11.77
N LEU A 30 -1.14 -8.30 -10.47
CA LEU A 30 -1.20 -9.33 -9.43
C LEU A 30 -2.57 -10.02 -9.46
N ILE A 31 -2.59 -11.35 -9.31
CA ILE A 31 -3.84 -12.06 -9.02
C ILE A 31 -4.25 -11.80 -7.56
N VAL A 32 -5.52 -12.06 -7.22
CA VAL A 32 -6.07 -11.78 -5.89
C VAL A 32 -5.21 -12.38 -4.76
N GLN A 33 -4.75 -13.62 -4.92
CA GLN A 33 -3.90 -14.29 -3.91
C GLN A 33 -2.55 -13.59 -3.72
N GLU A 34 -1.89 -13.19 -4.81
CA GLU A 34 -0.62 -12.44 -4.78
C GLU A 34 -0.84 -11.06 -4.15
N THR A 35 -1.91 -10.37 -4.53
CA THR A 35 -2.30 -9.08 -3.94
C THR A 35 -2.43 -9.18 -2.42
N LEU A 36 -3.10 -10.22 -1.90
CA LEU A 36 -3.23 -10.43 -0.46
C LEU A 36 -1.87 -10.73 0.21
N LYS A 37 -1.02 -11.57 -0.39
CA LYS A 37 0.33 -11.85 0.14
C LYS A 37 1.19 -10.58 0.20
N VAL A 38 1.20 -9.82 -0.89
CA VAL A 38 1.94 -8.56 -1.00
C VAL A 38 1.41 -7.55 0.02
N MET A 39 0.11 -7.29 0.03
CA MET A 39 -0.48 -6.31 0.95
C MET A 39 -0.37 -6.72 2.42
N LYS A 40 -0.29 -8.02 2.74
CA LYS A 40 0.09 -8.48 4.09
C LYS A 40 1.49 -8.02 4.47
N GLY A 41 2.47 -8.15 3.57
CA GLY A 41 3.83 -7.65 3.78
C GLY A 41 3.88 -6.14 3.98
N VAL A 42 3.09 -5.38 3.20
CA VAL A 42 2.95 -3.93 3.36
C VAL A 42 2.37 -3.58 4.74
N ALA A 43 1.33 -4.27 5.19
CA ALA A 43 0.75 -4.08 6.52
C ALA A 43 1.76 -4.41 7.63
N CYS A 44 2.59 -5.44 7.47
CA CYS A 44 3.70 -5.71 8.38
C CYS A 44 4.68 -4.54 8.46
N GLY A 45 5.09 -3.99 7.31
CA GLY A 45 5.98 -2.84 7.24
C GLY A 45 5.41 -1.60 7.94
N LEU A 46 4.15 -1.26 7.66
CA LEU A 46 3.45 -0.17 8.33
C LEU A 46 3.31 -0.41 9.84
N CYS A 47 3.02 -1.65 10.27
CA CYS A 47 2.94 -1.98 11.68
C CYS A 47 4.28 -1.73 12.41
N VAL A 48 5.39 -2.08 11.78
CA VAL A 48 6.74 -1.81 12.33
C VAL A 48 7.00 -0.30 12.42
N LEU A 49 6.70 0.46 11.37
CA LEU A 49 6.86 1.92 11.38
C LEU A 49 6.00 2.57 12.46
N HIS A 50 4.71 2.25 12.52
CA HIS A 50 3.77 2.82 13.47
C HIS A 50 4.13 2.47 14.92
N LYS A 51 4.66 1.27 15.19
CA LYS A 51 5.17 0.88 16.52
C LYS A 51 6.43 1.65 16.94
N ALA A 52 7.14 2.24 15.99
CA ALA A 52 8.31 3.10 16.22
C ALA A 52 7.95 4.59 16.18
N ASP A 53 6.66 4.95 16.22
CA ASP A 53 6.15 6.32 16.06
C ASP A 53 6.55 6.99 14.73
N ILE A 54 6.81 6.19 13.71
CA ILE A 54 7.14 6.64 12.35
C ILE A 54 5.91 6.51 11.47
N ILE A 55 5.52 7.60 10.81
CA ILE A 55 4.41 7.65 9.85
C ILE A 55 4.99 7.60 8.44
N HIS A 56 4.45 6.77 7.56
CA HIS A 56 4.94 6.70 6.19
C HIS A 56 4.61 7.99 5.41
N GLY A 57 3.36 8.44 5.45
CA GLY A 57 2.90 9.74 4.96
C GLY A 57 2.91 9.95 3.44
N SER A 58 3.54 9.05 2.69
CA SER A 58 3.62 9.08 1.21
C SER A 58 3.36 7.70 0.60
N LEU A 59 2.38 6.94 1.12
CA LEU A 59 2.12 5.59 0.65
C LEU A 59 1.36 5.62 -0.70
N HIS A 60 1.99 5.15 -1.78
CA HIS A 60 1.39 5.08 -3.12
C HIS A 60 2.04 3.98 -3.98
N LYS A 61 1.54 3.78 -5.20
CA LYS A 61 1.90 2.66 -6.09
C LYS A 61 3.40 2.55 -6.45
N ASN A 62 4.14 3.65 -6.36
CA ASN A 62 5.58 3.68 -6.68
C ASN A 62 6.46 3.45 -5.44
N ASN A 63 5.88 3.61 -4.24
CA ASN A 63 6.56 3.47 -2.95
C ASN A 63 6.24 2.13 -2.26
N VAL A 64 5.56 1.24 -2.98
CA VAL A 64 5.27 -0.12 -2.54
C VAL A 64 5.80 -1.08 -3.60
N PHE A 65 6.50 -2.11 -3.14
CA PHE A 65 7.19 -3.09 -3.98
C PHE A 65 6.68 -4.49 -3.69
N ALA A 66 6.52 -5.31 -4.73
CA ALA A 66 6.19 -6.73 -4.61
C ALA A 66 7.39 -7.58 -5.03
N LEU A 67 8.14 -8.10 -4.06
CA LEU A 67 9.25 -9.00 -4.30
C LEU A 67 8.74 -10.39 -4.64
N ASN A 68 9.17 -10.90 -5.79
CA ASN A 68 8.77 -12.20 -6.33
C ASN A 68 7.24 -12.43 -6.36
N ARG A 69 6.44 -11.34 -6.29
CA ARG A 69 4.97 -11.38 -6.18
C ARG A 69 4.45 -12.07 -4.91
N GLU A 70 5.33 -12.33 -3.93
CA GLU A 70 4.99 -13.02 -2.69
C GLU A 70 5.13 -12.14 -1.44
N GLN A 71 5.95 -11.09 -1.49
CA GLN A 71 6.21 -10.23 -0.35
C GLN A 71 6.11 -8.77 -0.72
N GLY A 72 5.28 -8.03 0.01
CA GLY A 72 5.21 -6.57 -0.10
C GLY A 72 6.21 -5.87 0.80
N ILE A 73 6.80 -4.79 0.30
CA ILE A 73 7.71 -3.91 1.03
C ILE A 73 7.27 -2.46 0.83
N VAL A 74 7.25 -1.71 1.93
CA VAL A 74 7.13 -0.24 1.92
C VAL A 74 8.51 0.37 1.70
N GLY A 75 8.59 1.39 0.84
CA GLY A 75 9.83 2.12 0.57
C GLY A 75 9.58 3.61 0.40
N ASP A 76 10.66 4.39 0.38
CA ASP A 76 10.63 5.84 0.21
C ASP A 76 9.67 6.56 1.19
N PHE A 77 10.00 6.46 2.47
CA PHE A 77 9.40 7.24 3.55
C PHE A 77 10.05 8.63 3.62
N ASP A 78 9.82 9.44 2.59
CA ASP A 78 10.38 10.78 2.50
C ASP A 78 9.49 11.81 3.24
N PHE A 79 9.97 12.22 4.41
CA PHE A 79 9.34 13.24 5.25
C PHE A 79 9.50 14.66 4.71
N THR A 80 10.42 14.88 3.78
CA THR A 80 10.80 16.22 3.32
C THR A 80 9.90 16.75 2.20
N LYS A 81 9.11 15.87 1.57
CA LYS A 81 8.12 16.25 0.55
C LYS A 81 7.18 17.32 1.10
N SER A 82 6.90 18.31 0.27
CA SER A 82 5.81 19.27 0.50
C SER A 82 4.45 18.58 0.41
N GLU A 83 3.41 19.25 0.91
CA GLU A 83 2.02 18.77 0.77
C GLU A 83 1.65 18.57 -0.71
N SER A 84 2.00 19.53 -1.57
CA SER A 84 1.71 19.45 -3.01
C SER A 84 2.38 18.25 -3.68
N GLU A 85 3.63 17.92 -3.32
CA GLU A 85 4.34 16.75 -3.87
C GLU A 85 3.72 15.42 -3.41
N ARG A 86 3.28 15.35 -2.15
CA ARG A 86 2.52 14.19 -1.64
C ARG A 86 1.20 14.02 -2.40
N PHE A 87 0.50 15.11 -2.67
CA PHE A 87 -0.80 15.05 -3.33
C PHE A 87 -0.68 14.61 -4.80
N LEU A 88 0.33 15.11 -5.51
CA LEU A 88 0.60 14.71 -6.90
C LEU A 88 0.95 13.21 -7.01
N SER A 89 1.68 12.67 -6.05
CA SER A 89 2.11 11.26 -6.05
C SER A 89 1.01 10.29 -5.58
N ALA A 90 0.00 10.78 -4.87
CA ALA A 90 -1.14 10.00 -4.37
C ALA A 90 -2.26 9.80 -5.41
N TYR A 91 -2.16 10.39 -6.60
CA TYR A 91 -3.15 10.21 -7.67
C TYR A 91 -2.84 9.00 -8.55
N ILE A 92 -3.87 8.17 -8.80
CA ILE A 92 -3.75 6.90 -9.52
C ILE A 92 -5.00 6.64 -10.37
N ASP A 93 -4.85 6.61 -11.69
CA ASP A 93 -5.88 6.12 -12.62
C ASP A 93 -7.29 6.72 -12.39
N GLY A 94 -7.38 8.03 -12.13
CA GLY A 94 -8.66 8.70 -11.85
C GLY A 94 -9.04 8.80 -10.37
N PHE A 95 -8.25 8.19 -9.50
CA PHE A 95 -8.55 7.94 -8.09
C PHE A 95 -7.48 8.52 -7.17
N ASP A 96 -7.86 8.89 -5.94
CA ASP A 96 -7.01 9.59 -5.00
C ASP A 96 -6.80 8.79 -3.71
N LEU A 97 -5.54 8.57 -3.34
CA LEU A 97 -5.12 7.89 -2.12
C LEU A 97 -5.13 8.81 -0.89
N ILE A 98 -5.36 10.12 -1.08
CA ILE A 98 -5.32 11.09 0.00
C ILE A 98 -6.52 10.87 0.93
N SER A 99 -6.20 10.72 2.21
CA SER A 99 -7.22 10.57 3.24
C SER A 99 -7.99 11.88 3.47
N PRO A 100 -9.24 11.81 3.95
CA PRO A 100 -10.05 13.00 4.14
C PRO A 100 -9.45 14.05 5.09
N GLU A 101 -8.71 13.62 6.11
CA GLU A 101 -7.99 14.49 7.03
C GLU A 101 -6.80 15.20 6.38
N LEU A 102 -6.05 14.51 5.51
CA LEU A 102 -4.98 15.13 4.73
C LEU A 102 -5.54 16.20 3.78
N ARG A 103 -6.69 15.94 3.13
CA ARG A 103 -7.39 16.95 2.29
C ARG A 103 -7.83 18.19 3.09
N LYS A 104 -7.97 18.07 4.41
CA LYS A 104 -8.27 19.20 5.31
C LYS A 104 -7.00 19.91 5.80
N GLY A 105 -5.82 19.55 5.29
CA GLY A 105 -4.53 20.11 5.69
C GLY A 105 -4.04 19.59 7.05
N GLN A 106 -4.60 18.49 7.56
CA GLN A 106 -4.06 17.85 8.76
C GLN A 106 -2.75 17.14 8.43
N PRO A 107 -1.80 17.01 9.38
CA PRO A 107 -0.57 16.29 9.14
C PRO A 107 -0.83 14.79 8.91
N PRO A 108 0.06 14.09 8.19
CA PRO A 108 0.02 12.63 8.10
C PRO A 108 -0.03 11.98 9.47
N SER A 109 -0.73 10.84 9.54
CA SER A 109 -0.91 10.05 10.75
C SER A 109 -0.92 8.55 10.42
N PRO A 110 -0.85 7.65 11.43
CA PRO A 110 -1.04 6.22 11.19
C PRO A 110 -2.37 5.92 10.48
N VAL A 111 -3.41 6.69 10.79
CA VAL A 111 -4.74 6.55 10.19
C VAL A 111 -4.74 6.90 8.70
N SER A 112 -4.00 7.95 8.31
CA SER A 112 -3.88 8.32 6.88
C SER A 112 -3.12 7.28 6.07
N ASP A 113 -2.10 6.64 6.67
CA ASP A 113 -1.40 5.52 6.02
C ASP A 113 -2.33 4.33 5.80
N MET A 114 -3.19 4.02 6.78
CA MET A 114 -4.14 2.92 6.65
C MET A 114 -5.24 3.20 5.61
N TYR A 115 -5.64 4.47 5.46
CA TYR A 115 -6.53 4.86 4.37
C TYR A 115 -5.87 4.63 3.00
N ALA A 116 -4.63 5.13 2.81
CA ALA A 116 -3.87 4.93 1.58
C ALA A 116 -3.61 3.43 1.29
N PHE A 117 -3.39 2.63 2.33
CA PHE A 117 -3.30 1.17 2.23
C PHE A 117 -4.59 0.55 1.69
N GLY A 118 -5.75 0.96 2.21
CA GLY A 118 -7.06 0.52 1.74
C GLY A 118 -7.32 0.90 0.28
N CYS A 119 -6.95 2.13 -0.09
CA CYS A 119 -6.99 2.61 -1.46
C CYS A 119 -6.12 1.76 -2.42
N LEU A 120 -4.90 1.42 -2.02
CA LEU A 120 -4.02 0.55 -2.81
C LEU A 120 -4.56 -0.87 -2.94
N LEU A 121 -5.08 -1.44 -1.84
CA LEU A 121 -5.68 -2.77 -1.87
C LEU A 121 -6.89 -2.80 -2.82
N TYR A 122 -7.77 -1.80 -2.73
CA TYR A 122 -8.90 -1.64 -3.64
C TYR A 122 -8.44 -1.53 -5.10
N TRP A 123 -7.44 -0.69 -5.38
CA TRP A 123 -6.91 -0.49 -6.72
C TRP A 123 -6.32 -1.76 -7.33
N LEU A 124 -5.50 -2.49 -6.57
CA LEU A 124 -4.93 -3.77 -7.01
C LEU A 124 -6.01 -4.79 -7.34
N LEU A 125 -7.04 -4.90 -6.50
CA LEU A 125 -8.15 -5.84 -6.68
C LEU A 125 -9.09 -5.46 -7.84
N THR A 126 -9.18 -4.17 -8.16
CA THR A 126 -9.95 -3.67 -9.31
C THR A 126 -9.25 -4.02 -10.64
N GLY A 127 -7.93 -4.21 -10.63
CA GLY A 127 -7.19 -4.65 -11.81
C GLY A 127 -7.11 -3.55 -12.87
N LYS A 128 -7.63 -3.84 -14.06
CA LYS A 128 -7.74 -2.90 -15.21
C LYS A 128 -9.15 -2.34 -15.38
N GLN A 129 -10.06 -2.62 -14.46
CA GLN A 129 -11.42 -2.10 -14.53
C GLN A 129 -11.45 -0.62 -14.15
N GLU A 130 -12.47 0.09 -14.60
CA GLU A 130 -12.68 1.49 -14.22
C GLU A 130 -12.94 1.59 -12.71
N ILE A 131 -12.15 2.43 -12.03
CA ILE A 131 -12.34 2.73 -10.62
C ILE A 131 -13.59 3.57 -10.47
N LYS A 132 -14.59 3.02 -9.78
CA LYS A 132 -15.81 3.75 -9.42
C LYS A 132 -15.65 4.40 -8.06
N THR A 133 -16.04 5.67 -7.98
CA THR A 133 -16.06 6.43 -6.73
C THR A 133 -17.47 6.95 -6.44
N ASN A 134 -17.82 7.02 -5.16
CA ASN A 134 -19.02 7.68 -4.67
C ASN A 134 -18.87 9.22 -4.80
N GLU A 135 -19.96 9.96 -4.58
CA GLU A 135 -19.97 11.44 -4.61
C GLU A 135 -18.94 12.07 -3.65
N ASP A 136 -18.64 11.39 -2.54
CA ASP A 136 -17.62 11.80 -1.56
C ASP A 136 -16.16 11.52 -1.99
N GLY A 137 -15.95 10.98 -3.20
CA GLY A 137 -14.64 10.59 -3.74
C GLY A 137 -14.07 9.30 -3.15
N LYS A 138 -14.87 8.51 -2.43
CA LYS A 138 -14.48 7.21 -1.87
C LYS A 138 -14.67 6.07 -2.88
N PRO A 139 -13.85 5.01 -2.86
CA PRO A 139 -14.07 3.82 -3.67
C PRO A 139 -15.44 3.18 -3.45
N GLN A 140 -16.10 2.77 -4.53
CA GLN A 140 -17.34 2.01 -4.46
C GLN A 140 -17.04 0.50 -4.38
N ILE A 141 -17.22 -0.10 -3.19
CA ILE A 141 -16.84 -1.50 -2.93
C ILE A 141 -17.89 -2.50 -3.45
N ASP A 142 -19.17 -2.13 -3.43
CA ASP A 142 -20.30 -3.06 -3.65
C ASP A 142 -20.30 -3.71 -5.05
N GLY A 143 -19.73 -3.04 -6.05
CA GLY A 143 -19.68 -3.50 -7.43
C GLY A 143 -18.59 -4.54 -7.73
N LEU A 144 -17.69 -4.85 -6.79
CA LEU A 144 -16.59 -5.77 -7.01
C LEU A 144 -16.96 -7.23 -6.70
N ALA A 145 -16.65 -8.12 -7.64
CA ALA A 145 -16.76 -9.56 -7.46
C ALA A 145 -15.57 -10.09 -6.64
N MET A 146 -15.64 -9.97 -5.31
CA MET A 146 -14.61 -10.43 -4.37
C MET A 146 -15.23 -11.02 -3.09
N ASP A 147 -14.42 -11.75 -2.33
CA ASP A 147 -14.80 -12.39 -1.06
C ASP A 147 -15.30 -11.36 -0.02
N ASP A 148 -16.35 -11.72 0.71
CA ASP A 148 -17.00 -10.83 1.69
C ASP A 148 -16.06 -10.37 2.80
N LYS A 149 -15.04 -11.17 3.16
CA LYS A 149 -14.02 -10.80 4.15
C LYS A 149 -13.18 -9.62 3.66
N VAL A 150 -12.85 -9.60 2.36
CA VAL A 150 -12.07 -8.52 1.74
C VAL A 150 -12.91 -7.25 1.66
N LYS A 151 -14.19 -7.36 1.28
CA LYS A 151 -15.14 -6.22 1.28
C LYS A 151 -15.31 -5.61 2.67
N SER A 152 -15.42 -6.46 3.69
CA SER A 152 -15.52 -6.05 5.09
C SER A 152 -14.28 -5.25 5.52
N LEU A 153 -13.08 -5.76 5.22
CA LEU A 153 -11.83 -5.07 5.51
C LEU A 153 -11.73 -3.72 4.79
N LEU A 154 -12.03 -3.67 3.48
CA LEU A 154 -12.01 -2.43 2.70
C LEU A 154 -12.99 -1.40 3.25
N SER A 155 -14.19 -1.83 3.64
CA SER A 155 -15.21 -0.95 4.25
C SER A 155 -14.71 -0.34 5.55
N GLN A 156 -13.98 -1.10 6.36
CA GLN A 156 -13.40 -0.59 7.61
C GLN A 156 -12.24 0.38 7.37
N LEU A 157 -11.36 0.11 6.40
CA LEU A 157 -10.21 0.95 6.05
C LEU A 157 -10.62 2.30 5.43
N LEU A 158 -11.69 2.31 4.64
CA LEU A 158 -12.17 3.47 3.90
C LEU A 158 -13.26 4.25 4.68
N CYS A 159 -13.60 3.83 5.90
CA CYS A 159 -14.52 4.54 6.79
C CYS A 159 -13.84 5.75 7.45
N TYR A 160 -14.64 6.78 7.78
CA TYR A 160 -14.15 8.06 8.30
C TYR A 160 -13.77 8.01 9.80
N ASP A 161 -14.32 7.06 10.55
CA ASP A 161 -14.15 6.94 12.02
C ASP A 161 -12.98 6.00 12.39
N ASN A 162 -11.90 6.12 11.62
CA ASN A 162 -10.95 5.06 11.32
C ASN A 162 -10.05 4.67 12.52
N LYS A 163 -10.52 3.71 13.33
CA LYS A 163 -9.74 3.00 14.37
C LYS A 163 -8.93 1.81 13.82
N MET A 164 -8.80 1.69 12.49
CA MET A 164 -8.08 0.57 11.91
C MET A 164 -6.58 0.85 12.00
N THR A 165 -5.85 -0.08 12.63
CA THR A 165 -4.38 -0.03 12.73
C THR A 165 -3.79 -1.13 11.86
N ALA A 166 -2.53 -1.01 11.47
CA ALA A 166 -1.82 -2.05 10.74
C ALA A 166 -1.86 -3.41 11.48
N GLU A 167 -1.79 -3.39 12.82
CA GLU A 167 -1.93 -4.60 13.64
C GLU A 167 -3.33 -5.24 13.53
N ARG A 168 -4.40 -4.44 13.51
CA ARG A 168 -5.75 -4.98 13.30
C ARG A 168 -5.94 -5.52 11.89
N VAL A 169 -5.35 -4.87 10.88
CA VAL A 169 -5.35 -5.37 9.50
C VAL A 169 -4.68 -6.73 9.39
N LEU A 170 -3.52 -6.91 10.03
CA LEU A 170 -2.81 -8.20 10.02
C LEU A 170 -3.61 -9.35 10.64
N ASN A 171 -4.52 -9.03 11.55
CA ASN A 171 -5.43 -9.97 12.19
C ASN A 171 -6.78 -10.13 11.46
N ALA A 172 -6.95 -9.50 10.29
CA ALA A 172 -8.18 -9.66 9.51
C ALA A 172 -8.22 -11.04 8.83
N ASP A 173 -9.40 -11.66 8.81
CA ASP A 173 -9.60 -13.03 8.31
C ASP A 173 -9.04 -13.28 6.91
N CYS A 174 -9.10 -12.28 6.02
CA CYS A 174 -8.59 -12.39 4.66
C CYS A 174 -7.06 -12.60 4.57
N PHE A 175 -6.30 -12.26 5.62
CA PHE A 175 -4.86 -12.51 5.71
C PHE A 175 -4.50 -13.74 6.56
N LEU A 176 -5.47 -14.32 7.27
CA LEU A 176 -5.30 -15.46 8.16
C LEU A 176 -5.68 -16.80 7.51
N SER A 177 -6.47 -16.79 6.43
CA SER A 177 -6.81 -18.01 5.68
C SER A 177 -5.54 -18.76 5.27
N SER A 178 -5.42 -20.00 5.75
CA SER A 178 -4.26 -20.89 5.62
C SER A 178 -3.96 -21.36 4.19
N ASP A 179 -4.81 -21.02 3.21
CA ASP A 179 -4.63 -21.39 1.80
C ASP A 179 -3.46 -20.67 1.11
N LEU A 180 -2.74 -19.80 1.82
CA LEU A 180 -1.58 -19.06 1.32
C LEU A 180 -0.23 -19.71 1.63
N ILE A 181 -0.21 -20.82 2.39
CA ILE A 181 1.02 -21.57 2.70
C ILE A 181 0.85 -23.02 2.26
N SER A 182 1.15 -23.29 1.00
CA SER A 182 1.51 -24.63 0.53
C SER A 182 2.50 -24.45 -0.61
N VAL A 183 3.75 -24.15 -0.25
CA VAL A 183 4.89 -24.46 -1.12
C VAL A 183 5.38 -25.83 -0.66
N PRO A 184 5.34 -26.88 -1.51
CA PRO A 184 6.11 -28.07 -1.22
C PRO A 184 7.59 -27.67 -1.24
N LEU A 185 8.29 -27.90 -0.14
CA LEU A 185 9.73 -28.05 -0.16
C LEU A 185 10.03 -29.23 -1.08
N GLU A 186 10.35 -28.97 -2.35
CA GLU A 186 11.02 -29.95 -3.17
C GLU A 186 12.42 -30.14 -2.57
N SER A 187 12.57 -31.31 -1.95
CA SER A 187 13.80 -31.84 -1.41
C SER A 187 14.86 -31.93 -2.51
N GLU A 188 15.99 -31.26 -2.30
CA GLU A 188 17.25 -31.66 -2.91
C GLU A 188 17.60 -33.10 -2.48
N GLY A 189 18.03 -33.92 -3.44
CA GLY A 189 19.01 -34.99 -3.17
C GLY A 189 18.60 -36.41 -3.57
N THR A 190 18.82 -36.77 -4.84
CA THR A 190 19.43 -38.01 -5.39
C THR A 190 19.21 -37.96 -6.91
N GLU A 191 20.19 -38.07 -7.80
CA GLU A 191 21.41 -38.91 -7.86
C GLU A 191 22.63 -38.14 -8.39
#